data_AF-A0A562TX43-F1
#
_entry.id   AF-A0A562TX43-F1
#
_cell.length_a   1.000
_cell.length_b   1.000
_cell.length_c   1.000
_cell.angle_alpha   90.00
_cell.angle_beta   90.00
_cell.angle_gamma   90.00
#
_symmetry.space_group_name_H-M   'P 1'
#
loop_
_entity.id
_entity.type
_entity.pdbx_description
1 polymer ?
#
loop_
_entity_poly.entity_id
_entity_poly.type
_entity_poly.pdbx_seq_one_letter_code
_entity_poly.pdbx_strand_id
1 'polypeptide(L)'
;MKKLFLILFFFSCPILLFAQINLDIKNKKINFFKALEVKNKSVLLKDKSHYLNNEQVYQPIIYKRKKQNDLPDLLVYYFYYKKDSTISYILYEWEDKSDTVMAISQTKTLYAKYNELVTQINAKYGKSQTEGNLRDSSDLAEKDYLRRSDQWRNDSTDIQSYVVLSNRHPVSKNVRVLPTHTIRVFVGSPFKQKGSLVMSRDEVAYLDNKVRLFLTDICAGNFDSLRKYITHTVASRVKDEQLDKLKDEIKNEMWDLDQSQKQVTFTGKAYTNLRYIRHGDTAKPPTEVLNILFDEEDKIVTVLPLKGSPGD
;
A
#
# COMPACT_ATOMS: atom_id res chain seq x y z
N MET A 1 -59.97 3.67 40.10
CA MET A 1 -59.37 3.31 38.80
C MET A 1 -58.51 4.46 38.30
N LYS A 2 -57.22 4.51 38.65
CA LYS A 2 -56.26 5.47 38.09
C LYS A 2 -55.44 4.73 37.04
N LYS A 3 -55.58 5.15 35.78
CA LYS A 3 -54.91 4.53 34.63
C LYS A 3 -53.42 4.80 34.71
N LEU A 4 -52.63 3.73 34.76
CA LEU A 4 -51.18 3.73 34.66
C LEU A 4 -50.80 4.10 33.21
N PHE A 5 -50.26 5.29 32.99
CA PHE A 5 -49.69 5.68 31.69
C PHE A 5 -48.31 5.04 31.57
N LEU A 6 -48.24 3.90 30.88
CA LEU A 6 -46.99 3.26 30.49
C LEU A 6 -46.44 4.01 29.26
N ILE A 7 -45.56 4.99 29.48
CA ILE A 7 -44.82 5.64 28.40
C ILE A 7 -43.73 4.65 27.96
N LEU A 8 -44.00 3.90 26.90
CA LEU A 8 -42.99 3.12 26.19
C LEU A 8 -42.08 4.12 25.46
N PHE A 9 -40.95 4.46 26.07
CA PHE A 9 -39.85 5.14 25.39
C PHE A 9 -39.20 4.12 24.45
N PHE A 10 -39.76 3.94 23.25
CA PHE A 10 -39.02 3.35 22.14
C PHE A 10 -37.87 4.32 21.81
N PHE A 11 -36.72 4.11 22.44
CA PHE A 11 -35.44 4.52 21.86
C PHE A 11 -35.26 3.73 20.56
N SER A 12 -35.95 4.17 19.51
CA SER A 12 -35.63 3.79 18.14
C SER A 12 -34.27 4.40 17.83
N CYS A 13 -33.21 3.71 18.22
CA CYS A 13 -31.87 4.03 17.79
C CYS A 13 -31.85 3.86 16.26
N PRO A 14 -31.70 4.92 15.45
CA PRO A 14 -31.51 4.75 14.03
C PRO A 14 -30.04 4.33 13.82
N ILE A 15 -29.68 3.09 14.18
CA ILE A 15 -28.40 2.48 13.74
C ILE A 15 -28.61 1.95 12.32
N LEU A 16 -29.06 2.82 11.42
CA LEU A 16 -29.15 2.51 10.02
C LEU A 16 -28.76 3.79 9.30
N LEU A 17 -27.47 3.94 9.04
CA LEU A 17 -26.83 4.57 7.90
C LEU A 17 -25.30 4.55 8.16
N PHE A 18 -24.50 4.40 7.10
CA PHE A 18 -23.04 4.60 7.06
C PHE A 18 -22.05 3.42 7.18
N ALA A 19 -22.44 2.17 6.92
CA ALA A 19 -21.40 1.20 6.53
C ALA A 19 -21.05 1.36 5.03
N GLN A 20 -20.38 2.46 4.65
CA GLN A 20 -19.77 2.58 3.32
C GLN A 20 -18.70 1.50 3.11
N ILE A 21 -18.11 1.00 4.19
CA ILE A 21 -17.15 -0.11 4.17
C ILE A 21 -17.64 -1.25 5.05
N ASN A 22 -17.26 -2.48 4.69
CA ASN A 22 -17.49 -3.67 5.50
C ASN A 22 -16.15 -4.12 6.06
N LEU A 23 -16.06 -4.11 7.38
CA LEU A 23 -14.86 -4.48 8.13
C LEU A 23 -14.86 -5.96 8.55
N ASP A 24 -16.03 -6.60 8.57
CA ASP A 24 -16.14 -8.04 8.84
C ASP A 24 -16.19 -8.83 7.52
N ILE A 25 -15.07 -9.48 7.23
CA ILE A 25 -14.89 -10.31 6.03
C ILE A 25 -14.73 -11.80 6.37
N LYS A 26 -14.66 -12.15 7.65
CA LYS A 26 -14.27 -13.48 8.10
C LYS A 26 -15.29 -14.51 7.61
N ASN A 27 -14.80 -15.57 6.95
CA ASN A 27 -15.61 -16.64 6.37
C ASN A 27 -16.67 -16.16 5.35
N LYS A 28 -16.61 -14.91 4.88
CA LYS A 28 -17.53 -14.39 3.87
C LYS A 28 -17.03 -14.79 2.49
N LYS A 29 -17.92 -15.33 1.68
CA LYS A 29 -17.64 -15.66 0.27
C LYS A 29 -17.95 -14.47 -0.62
N ILE A 30 -17.32 -14.42 -1.80
CA ILE A 30 -17.55 -13.38 -2.80
C ILE A 30 -19.03 -13.16 -3.14
N ASN A 31 -19.86 -14.21 -3.13
CA ASN A 31 -21.30 -14.10 -3.42
C ASN A 31 -22.06 -13.24 -2.40
N PHE A 32 -21.64 -13.24 -1.13
CA PHE A 32 -22.19 -12.34 -0.11
C PHE A 32 -21.97 -10.87 -0.52
N PHE A 33 -20.76 -10.54 -0.97
CA PHE A 33 -20.43 -9.18 -1.38
C PHE A 33 -21.06 -8.79 -2.72
N LYS A 34 -21.20 -9.72 -3.67
CA LYS A 34 -21.97 -9.46 -4.90
C LYS A 34 -23.41 -9.04 -4.58
N ALA A 35 -24.08 -9.75 -3.69
CA ALA A 35 -25.44 -9.40 -3.26
C ALA A 35 -25.50 -8.04 -2.54
N LEU A 36 -24.49 -7.76 -1.71
CA LEU A 36 -24.35 -6.48 -1.04
C LEU A 36 -24.21 -5.32 -2.04
N GLU A 37 -23.41 -5.52 -3.10
CA GLU A 37 -23.19 -4.50 -4.12
C GLU A 37 -24.43 -4.26 -5.00
N VAL A 38 -25.22 -5.29 -5.27
CA VAL A 38 -26.55 -5.13 -5.88
C VAL A 38 -27.45 -4.27 -5.00
N LYS A 39 -27.49 -4.51 -3.69
CA LYS A 39 -28.26 -3.70 -2.74
C LYS A 39 -27.79 -2.24 -2.71
N ASN A 40 -26.48 -2.01 -2.83
CA ASN A 40 -25.88 -0.67 -2.89
C ASN A 40 -26.06 0.02 -4.25
N LYS A 41 -26.67 -0.65 -5.24
CA LYS A 41 -26.83 -0.14 -6.63
C LYS A 41 -25.48 0.22 -7.27
N SER A 42 -24.45 -0.53 -6.93
CA SER A 42 -23.09 -0.34 -7.42
C SER A 42 -22.96 -0.82 -8.86
N VAL A 43 -22.06 -0.19 -9.61
CA VAL A 43 -21.77 -0.56 -11.00
C VAL A 43 -20.57 -1.49 -11.03
N LEU A 44 -20.73 -2.69 -11.59
CA LEU A 44 -19.61 -3.59 -11.85
C LEU A 44 -18.69 -2.99 -12.92
N LEU A 45 -17.40 -2.88 -12.63
CA LEU A 45 -16.40 -2.43 -13.58
C LEU A 45 -15.71 -3.63 -14.25
N LYS A 46 -15.50 -3.54 -15.56
CA LYS A 46 -14.58 -4.44 -16.27
C LYS A 46 -13.19 -3.83 -16.18
N ASP A 47 -12.37 -4.34 -15.27
CA ASP A 47 -10.97 -3.92 -15.23
C ASP A 47 -10.18 -4.54 -16.36
N LYS A 48 -9.20 -3.78 -16.86
CA LYS A 48 -8.18 -4.26 -17.79
C LYS A 48 -6.82 -4.45 -17.10
N SER A 49 -6.72 -4.04 -15.84
CA SER A 49 -5.50 -4.12 -15.04
C SER A 49 -5.29 -5.52 -14.48
N HIS A 50 -4.03 -5.93 -14.33
CA HIS A 50 -3.65 -7.16 -13.66
C HIS A 50 -2.93 -6.85 -12.35
N TYR A 51 -3.58 -7.18 -11.25
CA TYR A 51 -3.00 -7.10 -9.91
C TYR A 51 -2.01 -8.24 -9.69
N LEU A 52 -0.86 -7.91 -9.10
CA LEU A 52 0.11 -8.88 -8.64
C LEU A 52 -0.39 -9.48 -7.32
N ASN A 53 -1.08 -10.61 -7.40
CA ASN A 53 -1.60 -11.34 -6.24
C ASN A 53 -0.79 -12.63 -6.02
N ASN A 54 -0.88 -13.22 -4.83
CA ASN A 54 -0.47 -14.61 -4.61
C ASN A 54 -1.21 -15.52 -5.61
N GLU A 55 -0.55 -16.56 -6.14
CA GLU A 55 -1.12 -17.53 -7.07
C GLU A 55 -2.45 -18.14 -6.60
N GLN A 56 -2.72 -18.16 -5.29
CA GLN A 56 -3.94 -18.68 -4.70
C GLN A 56 -5.13 -17.71 -4.70
N VAL A 57 -4.94 -16.45 -5.13
CA VAL A 57 -5.95 -15.39 -5.11
C VAL A 57 -6.31 -14.96 -6.54
N TYR A 58 -7.60 -14.82 -6.84
CA TYR A 58 -8.05 -14.32 -8.14
C TYR A 58 -7.77 -12.83 -8.34
N GLN A 59 -7.84 -12.37 -9.60
CA GLN A 59 -8.00 -10.93 -9.88
C GLN A 59 -9.26 -10.40 -9.20
N PRO A 60 -9.26 -9.15 -8.70
CA PRO A 60 -10.38 -8.65 -7.94
C PRO A 60 -11.62 -8.47 -8.81
N ILE A 61 -12.80 -8.63 -8.21
CA ILE A 61 -14.04 -8.09 -8.78
C ILE A 61 -14.20 -6.67 -8.26
N ILE A 62 -14.38 -5.70 -9.17
CA ILE A 62 -14.39 -4.28 -8.83
C ILE A 62 -15.78 -3.70 -9.00
N TYR A 63 -16.26 -3.04 -7.97
CA TYR A 63 -17.50 -2.27 -8.00
C TYR A 63 -17.23 -0.78 -7.80
N LYS A 64 -17.99 0.05 -8.50
CA LYS A 64 -18.02 1.49 -8.31
C LYS A 64 -19.30 1.88 -7.62
N ARG A 65 -19.19 2.52 -6.45
CA ARG A 65 -20.30 3.16 -5.75
C ARG A 65 -20.25 4.65 -6.05
N LYS A 66 -21.39 5.22 -6.45
CA LYS A 66 -21.46 6.64 -6.84
C LYS A 66 -21.07 7.55 -5.67
N LYS A 67 -20.42 8.68 -6.01
CA LYS A 67 -20.03 9.77 -5.11
C LYS A 67 -21.12 10.10 -4.08
N GLN A 68 -20.67 10.39 -2.86
CA GLN A 68 -21.46 11.08 -1.85
C GLN A 68 -20.77 12.40 -1.56
N ASN A 69 -21.48 13.53 -1.73
CA ASN A 69 -20.91 14.88 -1.63
C ASN A 69 -19.75 15.10 -2.62
N ASP A 70 -18.81 15.99 -2.27
CA ASP A 70 -17.60 16.33 -3.04
C ASP A 70 -16.50 15.25 -3.01
N LEU A 71 -16.81 14.01 -2.59
CA LEU A 71 -15.85 12.90 -2.59
C LEU A 71 -15.72 12.25 -3.97
N PRO A 72 -14.54 11.68 -4.32
CA PRO A 72 -14.42 10.76 -5.45
C PRO A 72 -15.39 9.58 -5.38
N ASP A 73 -15.63 8.92 -6.51
CA ASP A 73 -16.38 7.66 -6.53
C ASP A 73 -15.64 6.64 -5.65
N LEU A 74 -16.38 5.82 -4.89
CA LEU A 74 -15.77 4.75 -4.11
C LEU A 74 -15.59 3.53 -5.01
N LEU A 75 -14.34 3.11 -5.21
CA LEU A 75 -14.00 1.84 -5.81
C LEU A 75 -13.82 0.78 -4.72
N VAL A 76 -14.43 -0.39 -4.92
CA VAL A 76 -14.37 -1.52 -3.99
C VAL A 76 -13.86 -2.73 -4.74
N TYR A 77 -12.71 -3.24 -4.30
CA TYR A 77 -12.01 -4.36 -4.91
C TYR A 77 -12.11 -5.57 -3.99
N TYR A 78 -12.72 -6.64 -4.49
CA TYR A 78 -12.88 -7.89 -3.75
C TYR A 78 -11.89 -8.93 -4.23
N PHE A 79 -10.90 -9.25 -3.40
CA PHE A 79 -9.92 -10.30 -3.66
C PHE A 79 -10.34 -11.57 -2.90
N TYR A 80 -10.35 -12.71 -3.58
CA TYR A 80 -10.88 -13.96 -3.03
C TYR A 80 -10.07 -15.17 -3.47
N TYR A 81 -10.04 -16.18 -2.60
CA TYR A 81 -9.26 -17.39 -2.83
C TYR A 81 -9.85 -18.25 -3.93
N LYS A 82 -8.98 -18.83 -4.76
CA LYS A 82 -9.36 -19.74 -5.84
C LYS A 82 -10.04 -21.01 -5.33
N LYS A 83 -9.61 -21.48 -4.16
CA LYS A 83 -10.03 -22.77 -3.57
C LYS A 83 -11.52 -22.81 -3.21
N ASP A 84 -12.03 -21.78 -2.54
CA ASP A 84 -13.36 -21.82 -1.92
C ASP A 84 -14.16 -20.51 -2.06
N SER A 85 -13.60 -19.54 -2.79
CA SER A 85 -14.17 -18.22 -3.02
C SER A 85 -14.40 -17.38 -1.76
N THR A 86 -13.75 -17.73 -0.65
CA THR A 86 -13.72 -16.88 0.54
C THR A 86 -12.92 -15.61 0.26
N ILE A 87 -13.34 -14.48 0.83
CA ILE A 87 -12.61 -13.23 0.69
C ILE A 87 -11.26 -13.36 1.39
N SER A 88 -10.21 -13.03 0.65
CA SER A 88 -8.87 -12.86 1.20
C SER A 88 -8.75 -11.48 1.83
N TYR A 89 -9.02 -10.43 1.03
CA TYR A 89 -9.07 -9.05 1.50
C TYR A 89 -9.95 -8.18 0.59
N ILE A 90 -10.31 -7.00 1.09
CA ILE A 90 -11.05 -5.97 0.38
C ILE A 90 -10.21 -4.69 0.39
N LEU A 91 -10.14 -4.01 -0.75
CA LEU A 91 -9.65 -2.64 -0.84
C LEU A 91 -10.82 -1.70 -1.12
N TYR A 92 -10.96 -0.67 -0.30
CA TYR A 92 -11.82 0.48 -0.53
C TYR A 92 -10.94 1.67 -0.93
N GLU A 93 -11.27 2.34 -2.02
CA GLU A 93 -10.47 3.43 -2.57
C GLU A 93 -11.35 4.62 -2.95
N TRP A 94 -11.03 5.78 -2.39
CA TRP A 94 -11.46 7.07 -2.91
C TRP A 94 -10.25 7.73 -3.53
N GLU A 95 -10.23 7.85 -4.85
CA GLU A 95 -9.11 8.43 -5.59
C GLU A 95 -9.66 9.40 -6.64
N ASP A 96 -9.11 10.62 -6.65
CA ASP A 96 -9.21 11.46 -7.83
C ASP A 96 -8.08 11.10 -8.79
N LYS A 97 -8.46 10.62 -9.98
CA LYS A 97 -7.53 10.24 -11.06
C LYS A 97 -7.17 11.41 -11.98
N SER A 98 -7.58 12.63 -11.62
CA SER A 98 -7.20 13.82 -12.36
C SER A 98 -5.73 14.16 -12.13
N ASP A 99 -5.03 14.55 -13.20
CA ASP A 99 -3.66 15.09 -13.11
C ASP A 99 -3.65 16.56 -12.65
N THR A 100 -4.78 17.07 -12.17
CA THR A 100 -5.02 18.47 -11.82
C THR A 100 -5.02 18.70 -10.33
N VAL A 101 -4.68 19.93 -9.93
CA VAL A 101 -4.79 20.40 -8.55
C VAL A 101 -6.25 20.28 -8.09
N MET A 102 -6.46 19.66 -6.93
CA MET A 102 -7.77 19.55 -6.30
C MET A 102 -8.06 20.83 -5.50
N ALA A 103 -9.30 21.33 -5.59
CA ALA A 103 -9.72 22.49 -4.82
C ALA A 103 -9.63 22.21 -3.32
N ILE A 104 -9.19 23.21 -2.52
CA ILE A 104 -9.00 23.07 -1.07
C ILE A 104 -10.27 22.56 -0.37
N SER A 105 -11.46 22.98 -0.83
CA SER A 105 -12.74 22.49 -0.29
C SER A 105 -12.91 20.97 -0.47
N GLN A 106 -12.58 20.44 -1.65
CA GLN A 106 -12.63 19.01 -1.94
C GLN A 106 -11.59 18.23 -1.14
N THR A 107 -10.37 18.78 -1.02
CA THR A 107 -9.30 18.20 -0.20
C THR A 107 -9.69 18.14 1.28
N LYS A 108 -10.36 19.17 1.81
CA LYS A 108 -10.94 19.17 3.15
C LYS A 108 -12.03 18.12 3.32
N THR A 109 -12.84 17.86 2.30
CA THR A 109 -13.83 16.77 2.32
C THR A 109 -13.16 15.40 2.41
N LEU A 110 -12.08 15.13 1.66
CA LEU A 110 -11.29 13.91 1.79
C LEU A 110 -10.64 13.79 3.18
N TYR A 111 -10.05 14.88 3.69
CA TYR A 111 -9.49 14.92 5.04
C TYR A 111 -10.53 14.54 6.10
N ALA A 112 -11.72 15.17 6.05
CA ALA A 112 -12.82 14.87 6.96
C ALA A 112 -13.26 13.40 6.81
N LYS A 113 -13.32 12.90 5.58
CA LYS A 113 -13.69 11.50 5.33
C LYS A 113 -12.70 10.52 5.93
N TYR A 114 -11.40 10.78 5.82
CA TYR A 114 -10.39 9.92 6.44
C TYR A 114 -10.54 9.88 7.97
N ASN A 115 -10.72 11.03 8.61
CA ASN A 115 -10.92 11.12 10.06
C ASN A 115 -12.23 10.46 10.53
N GLU A 116 -13.29 10.55 9.72
CA GLU A 116 -14.55 9.82 9.93
C GLU A 116 -14.30 8.30 9.93
N LEU A 117 -13.57 7.79 8.93
CA LEU A 117 -13.21 6.36 8.83
C LEU A 117 -12.38 5.90 10.02
N VAL A 118 -11.35 6.66 10.40
CA VAL A 118 -10.50 6.37 11.58
C VAL A 118 -11.36 6.31 12.84
N THR A 119 -12.27 7.27 13.04
CA THR A 119 -13.19 7.28 14.18
C THR A 119 -14.09 6.04 14.20
N GLN A 120 -14.69 5.68 13.06
CA GLN A 120 -15.56 4.51 12.95
C GLN A 120 -14.82 3.20 13.22
N ILE A 121 -13.61 3.05 12.68
CA ILE A 121 -12.79 1.84 12.89
C ILE A 121 -12.33 1.79 14.35
N ASN A 122 -11.88 2.92 14.92
CA ASN A 122 -11.48 3.00 16.33
C ASN A 122 -12.61 2.59 17.29
N ALA A 123 -13.85 2.99 17.00
CA ALA A 123 -15.01 2.62 17.81
C ALA A 123 -15.22 1.11 17.90
N LYS A 124 -14.81 0.35 16.87
CA LYS A 124 -14.98 -1.11 16.81
C LYS A 124 -13.72 -1.92 17.14
N TYR A 125 -12.53 -1.40 16.82
CA TYR A 125 -11.26 -2.12 16.91
C TYR A 125 -10.26 -1.52 17.89
N GLY A 126 -10.62 -0.46 18.62
CA GLY A 126 -9.70 0.26 19.51
C GLY A 126 -8.78 1.22 18.77
N LYS A 127 -7.88 1.89 19.49
CA LYS A 127 -6.98 2.89 18.89
C LYS A 127 -6.03 2.27 17.87
N SER A 128 -5.83 2.95 16.74
CA SER A 128 -4.85 2.59 15.72
C SER A 128 -3.41 2.79 16.18
N GLN A 129 -2.48 2.07 15.54
CA GLN A 129 -1.08 2.48 15.41
C GLN A 129 -0.99 3.48 14.26
N THR A 130 -0.49 4.69 14.53
CA THR A 130 -0.49 5.81 13.57
C THR A 130 0.92 6.17 13.13
N GLU A 131 1.10 6.40 11.83
CA GLU A 131 2.30 7.02 11.24
C GLU A 131 1.91 8.24 10.40
N GLY A 132 2.82 9.21 10.29
CA GLY A 132 2.57 10.47 9.59
C GLY A 132 1.73 11.43 10.42
N ASN A 133 1.14 12.43 9.75
CA ASN A 133 0.47 13.53 10.45
C ASN A 133 -0.69 14.13 9.64
N LEU A 134 -1.84 14.27 10.31
CA LEU A 134 -3.04 15.00 9.89
C LEU A 134 -3.54 15.92 11.03
N ARG A 135 -2.61 16.52 11.79
CA ARG A 135 -2.91 17.23 13.05
C ARG A 135 -3.87 18.40 12.87
N ASP A 136 -3.79 19.12 11.76
CA ASP A 136 -4.69 20.24 11.50
C ASP A 136 -5.11 20.30 10.03
N SER A 137 -6.39 20.57 9.80
CA SER A 137 -6.92 20.88 8.47
C SER A 137 -6.39 22.21 7.92
N SER A 138 -5.87 23.10 8.78
CA SER A 138 -5.18 24.34 8.38
C SER A 138 -3.89 24.05 7.61
N ASP A 139 -3.23 22.92 7.90
CA ASP A 139 -2.05 22.46 7.17
C ASP A 139 -2.34 22.23 5.68
N LEU A 140 -3.60 22.04 5.26
CA LEU A 140 -3.94 21.88 3.84
C LEU A 140 -3.77 23.16 3.01
N ALA A 141 -3.80 24.32 3.66
CA ALA A 141 -3.58 25.61 3.01
C ALA A 141 -2.09 26.00 3.00
N GLU A 142 -1.31 25.52 3.97
CA GLU A 142 0.10 25.88 4.15
C GLU A 142 1.08 24.80 3.67
N LYS A 143 0.66 23.53 3.70
CA LYS A 143 1.45 22.36 3.28
C LYS A 143 0.77 21.73 2.07
N ASP A 144 1.45 21.78 0.94
CA ASP A 144 0.96 21.16 -0.31
C ASP A 144 0.96 19.61 -0.27
N TYR A 145 1.33 18.99 0.84
CA TYR A 145 1.44 17.54 1.01
C TYR A 145 1.10 17.12 2.44
N LEU A 146 0.09 16.27 2.58
CA LEU A 146 -0.26 15.59 3.82
C LEU A 146 -0.35 14.08 3.60
N ARG A 147 0.19 13.33 4.56
CA ARG A 147 0.11 11.86 4.58
C ARG A 147 -0.07 11.36 6.00
N ARG A 148 -0.95 10.36 6.15
CA ARG A 148 -1.09 9.57 7.36
C ARG A 148 -1.48 8.14 7.03
N SER A 149 -1.07 7.22 7.87
CA SER A 149 -1.54 5.85 7.89
C SER A 149 -1.93 5.42 9.29
N ASP A 150 -2.94 4.57 9.36
CA ASP A 150 -3.47 4.00 10.60
C ASP A 150 -3.63 2.49 10.41
N GLN A 151 -3.21 1.72 11.41
CA GLN A 151 -3.34 0.26 11.40
C GLN A 151 -4.07 -0.24 12.65
N TRP A 152 -4.94 -1.22 12.45
CA TRP A 152 -5.64 -1.97 13.48
C TRP A 152 -5.47 -3.46 13.23
N ARG A 153 -5.10 -4.22 14.26
CA ARG A 153 -4.95 -5.67 14.15
C ARG A 153 -5.51 -6.36 15.39
N ASN A 154 -6.27 -7.42 15.19
CA ASN A 154 -6.66 -8.38 16.21
C ASN A 154 -6.56 -9.80 15.65
N ASP A 155 -7.00 -10.81 16.41
CA ASP A 155 -6.89 -12.23 16.03
C ASP A 155 -7.66 -12.62 14.75
N SER A 156 -8.57 -11.77 14.29
CA SER A 156 -9.53 -12.08 13.23
C SER A 156 -9.55 -11.10 12.06
N THR A 157 -9.03 -9.87 12.24
CA THR A 157 -9.05 -8.82 11.23
C THR A 157 -7.76 -8.00 11.29
N ASP A 158 -7.23 -7.66 10.11
CA ASP A 158 -6.17 -6.68 9.91
C ASP A 158 -6.71 -5.57 9.02
N ILE A 159 -6.66 -4.34 9.50
CA ILE A 159 -7.17 -3.15 8.80
C ILE A 159 -6.01 -2.17 8.71
N GLN A 160 -5.76 -1.67 7.51
CA GLN A 160 -4.86 -0.54 7.32
C GLN A 160 -5.55 0.50 6.46
N SER A 161 -5.48 1.74 6.94
CA SER A 161 -5.95 2.91 6.23
C SER A 161 -4.75 3.78 5.92
N TYR A 162 -4.75 4.43 4.76
CA TYR A 162 -3.85 5.54 4.53
C TYR A 162 -4.53 6.61 3.68
N VAL A 163 -4.02 7.83 3.83
CA VAL A 163 -4.40 8.97 3.02
C VAL A 163 -3.17 9.71 2.55
N VAL A 164 -3.22 10.16 1.29
CA VAL A 164 -2.29 11.10 0.69
C VAL A 164 -3.11 12.23 0.07
N LEU A 165 -2.85 13.46 0.48
CA LEU A 165 -3.46 14.67 -0.07
C LEU A 165 -2.33 15.57 -0.53
N SER A 166 -2.13 15.69 -1.83
CA SER A 166 -1.07 16.52 -2.38
C SER A 166 -1.44 17.19 -3.68
N ASN A 167 -1.28 18.51 -3.67
CA ASN A 167 -1.31 19.35 -4.85
C ASN A 167 0.09 19.60 -5.42
N ARG A 168 1.16 18.99 -4.88
CA ARG A 168 2.53 19.25 -5.33
C ARG A 168 2.82 18.65 -6.71
N HIS A 169 3.57 19.43 -7.48
CA HIS A 169 4.48 18.95 -8.50
C HIS A 169 5.92 19.17 -8.01
N PRO A 170 6.50 18.31 -7.15
CA PRO A 170 7.93 18.35 -6.96
C PRO A 170 8.57 17.94 -8.30
N VAL A 171 9.26 18.89 -8.91
CA VAL A 171 10.18 18.66 -10.03
C VAL A 171 11.53 18.38 -9.39
N SER A 172 11.87 17.10 -9.16
CA SER A 172 13.29 16.75 -9.23
C SER A 172 13.64 16.70 -10.72
N LYS A 173 14.88 17.07 -11.10
CA LYS A 173 15.27 17.39 -12.48
C LYS A 173 14.84 16.39 -13.58
N ASN A 174 14.41 15.16 -13.24
CA ASN A 174 13.90 14.15 -14.17
C ASN A 174 12.58 13.44 -13.74
N VAL A 175 11.91 13.83 -12.64
CA VAL A 175 10.67 13.16 -12.18
C VAL A 175 9.59 14.20 -11.89
N ARG A 176 8.47 14.10 -12.63
CA ARG A 176 7.23 14.82 -12.32
C ARG A 176 6.37 13.94 -11.42
N VAL A 177 6.21 14.32 -10.16
CA VAL A 177 5.19 13.70 -9.30
C VAL A 177 3.86 14.41 -9.55
N LEU A 178 2.83 13.63 -9.84
CA LEU A 178 1.49 14.12 -10.12
C LEU A 178 0.75 14.42 -8.79
N PRO A 179 -0.18 15.39 -8.78
CA PRO A 179 -1.09 15.60 -7.66
C PRO A 179 -1.76 14.28 -7.30
N THR A 180 -1.85 13.97 -6.01
CA THR A 180 -2.35 12.69 -5.53
C THR A 180 -3.32 12.94 -4.38
N HIS A 181 -4.58 12.53 -4.56
CA HIS A 181 -5.66 12.70 -3.61
C HIS A 181 -6.37 11.37 -3.41
N THR A 182 -5.87 10.59 -2.46
CA THR A 182 -6.28 9.19 -2.32
C THR A 182 -6.47 8.82 -0.86
N ILE A 183 -7.58 8.16 -0.57
CA ILE A 183 -7.80 7.37 0.65
C ILE A 183 -7.90 5.92 0.24
N ARG A 184 -7.13 5.04 0.90
CA ARG A 184 -7.30 3.58 0.78
C ARG A 184 -7.52 2.96 2.13
N VAL A 185 -8.45 2.02 2.19
CA VAL A 185 -8.70 1.16 3.35
C VAL A 185 -8.62 -0.29 2.92
N PHE A 186 -7.66 -1.02 3.47
CA PHE A 186 -7.51 -2.47 3.31
C PHE A 186 -8.16 -3.16 4.49
N VAL A 187 -8.95 -4.20 4.21
CA VAL A 187 -9.54 -5.08 5.22
C VAL A 187 -9.18 -6.49 4.85
N GLY A 188 -8.40 -7.16 5.69
CA GLY A 188 -7.92 -8.52 5.48
C GLY A 188 -8.10 -9.38 6.71
N SER A 189 -7.91 -10.69 6.54
CA SER A 189 -7.61 -11.55 7.69
C SER A 189 -6.17 -11.28 8.14
N PRO A 190 -5.86 -11.34 9.44
CA PRO A 190 -4.50 -11.24 9.92
C PRO A 190 -3.69 -12.31 9.23
N PHE A 191 -2.65 -11.89 8.53
CA PHE A 191 -1.73 -12.85 7.99
C PHE A 191 -1.06 -13.53 9.17
N LYS A 192 -1.24 -14.85 9.32
CA LYS A 192 -0.42 -15.64 10.23
C LYS A 192 0.98 -15.65 9.63
N GLN A 193 1.76 -14.65 10.00
CA GLN A 193 3.16 -14.56 9.66
C GLN A 193 3.84 -15.89 9.99
N LYS A 194 4.28 -16.60 8.94
CA LYS A 194 5.22 -17.70 9.10
C LYS A 194 6.62 -17.09 9.12
N GLY A 195 7.29 -17.17 10.26
CA GLY A 195 8.66 -16.70 10.42
C GLY A 195 8.79 -15.29 10.99
N SER A 196 10.01 -14.92 11.36
CA SER A 196 10.34 -13.64 11.98
C SER A 196 10.44 -12.51 10.94
N LEU A 197 9.94 -11.30 11.26
CA LEU A 197 10.29 -10.06 10.52
C LEU A 197 11.73 -9.59 10.82
N VAL A 198 12.28 -10.05 11.95
CA VAL A 198 13.68 -9.81 12.27
C VAL A 198 14.51 -10.79 11.47
N MET A 199 15.40 -10.27 10.64
CA MET A 199 16.36 -11.08 9.91
C MET A 199 17.46 -11.58 10.84
N SER A 200 17.85 -12.84 10.69
CA SER A 200 19.06 -13.33 11.34
C SER A 200 20.31 -12.77 10.64
N ARG A 201 21.45 -12.75 11.34
CA ARG A 201 22.73 -12.34 10.75
C ARG A 201 23.10 -13.19 9.52
N ASP A 202 22.83 -14.49 9.59
CA ASP A 202 23.13 -15.43 8.50
C ASP A 202 22.24 -15.18 7.28
N GLU A 203 20.95 -14.87 7.49
CA GLU A 203 20.04 -14.48 6.41
C GLU A 203 20.51 -13.20 5.72
N VAL A 204 20.90 -12.18 6.48
CA VAL A 204 21.44 -10.93 5.93
C VAL A 204 22.71 -11.20 5.14
N ALA A 205 23.67 -11.97 5.69
CA ALA A 205 24.92 -12.30 5.02
C ALA A 205 24.71 -13.09 3.72
N TYR A 206 23.76 -14.03 3.72
CA TYR A 206 23.40 -14.81 2.54
C TYR A 206 22.85 -13.93 1.41
N LEU A 207 21.89 -13.05 1.73
CA LEU A 207 21.31 -12.14 0.75
C LEU A 207 22.31 -11.07 0.30
N ASP A 208 23.15 -10.56 1.20
CA ASP A 208 24.22 -9.62 0.86
C ASP A 208 25.19 -10.23 -0.16
N ASN A 209 25.59 -11.48 0.04
CA ASN A 209 26.43 -12.19 -0.93
C ASN A 209 25.76 -12.30 -2.31
N LYS A 210 24.44 -12.58 -2.36
CA LYS A 210 23.69 -12.57 -3.63
C LYS A 210 23.69 -11.19 -4.29
N VAL A 211 23.53 -10.11 -3.51
CA VAL A 211 23.63 -8.74 -4.04
C VAL A 211 25.02 -8.51 -4.63
N ARG A 212 26.10 -8.89 -3.93
CA ARG A 212 27.46 -8.72 -4.43
C ARG A 212 27.71 -9.45 -5.75
N LEU A 213 27.21 -10.68 -5.88
CA LEU A 213 27.28 -11.44 -7.13
C LEU A 213 26.47 -10.77 -8.25
N PHE A 214 25.25 -10.32 -7.95
CA PHE A 214 24.42 -9.56 -8.89
C PHE A 214 25.13 -8.28 -9.36
N LEU A 215 25.72 -7.52 -8.44
CA LEU A 215 26.45 -6.28 -8.73
C LEU A 215 27.72 -6.55 -9.56
N THR A 216 28.39 -7.67 -9.30
CA THR A 216 29.55 -8.09 -10.09
C THR A 216 29.12 -8.35 -11.54
N ASP A 217 28.05 -9.12 -11.74
CA ASP A 217 27.58 -9.48 -13.07
C ASP A 217 27.00 -8.27 -13.84
N ILE A 218 26.26 -7.36 -13.19
CA ILE A 218 25.73 -6.18 -13.87
C ILE A 218 26.86 -5.24 -14.32
N CYS A 219 27.86 -5.01 -13.47
CA CYS A 219 29.01 -4.17 -13.78
C CYS A 219 29.88 -4.77 -14.90
N ALA A 220 30.00 -6.10 -14.93
CA ALA A 220 30.70 -6.82 -16.00
C ALA A 220 29.92 -6.88 -17.32
N GLY A 221 28.61 -6.58 -17.32
CA GLY A 221 27.75 -6.77 -18.49
C GLY A 221 27.35 -8.24 -18.73
N ASN A 222 27.47 -9.11 -17.72
CA ASN A 222 27.15 -10.54 -17.81
C ASN A 222 25.64 -10.79 -17.61
N PHE A 223 24.81 -10.26 -18.50
CA PHE A 223 23.34 -10.24 -18.30
C PHE A 223 22.69 -11.62 -18.20
N ASP A 224 23.21 -12.63 -18.91
CA ASP A 224 22.71 -14.01 -18.81
C ASP A 224 22.96 -14.62 -17.43
N SER A 225 24.09 -14.29 -16.81
CA SER A 225 24.40 -14.74 -15.45
C SER A 225 23.56 -13.97 -14.43
N LEU A 226 23.46 -12.65 -14.59
CA LEU A 226 22.67 -11.76 -13.75
C LEU A 226 21.20 -12.21 -13.62
N ARG A 227 20.61 -12.68 -14.72
CA ARG A 227 19.20 -13.13 -14.76
C ARG A 227 18.88 -14.25 -13.77
N LYS A 228 19.89 -15.00 -13.29
CA LYS A 228 19.73 -16.05 -12.28
C LYS A 228 19.39 -15.49 -10.89
N TYR A 229 19.73 -14.23 -10.61
CA TYR A 229 19.50 -13.61 -9.30
C TYR A 229 18.15 -12.89 -9.20
N ILE A 230 17.57 -12.50 -10.33
CA ILE A 230 16.25 -11.84 -10.40
C ILE A 230 15.12 -12.86 -10.59
N THR A 231 13.90 -12.49 -10.23
CA THR A 231 12.73 -13.35 -10.42
C THR A 231 12.47 -13.64 -11.91
N HIS A 232 11.90 -14.82 -12.19
CA HIS A 232 11.52 -15.21 -13.56
C HIS A 232 10.62 -14.16 -14.25
N THR A 233 9.68 -13.58 -13.50
CA THR A 233 8.78 -12.53 -14.00
C THR A 233 9.52 -11.26 -14.43
N VAL A 234 10.56 -10.87 -13.70
CA VAL A 234 11.38 -9.71 -14.07
C VAL A 234 12.33 -10.08 -15.22
N ALA A 235 12.99 -11.23 -15.14
CA ALA A 235 13.94 -11.71 -16.14
C ALA A 235 13.32 -11.84 -17.54
N SER A 236 12.07 -12.29 -17.63
CA SER A 236 11.32 -12.43 -18.89
C SER A 236 10.88 -11.11 -19.51
N ARG A 237 10.96 -10.00 -18.78
CA ARG A 237 10.47 -8.67 -19.22
C ARG A 237 11.59 -7.66 -19.40
N VAL A 238 12.69 -7.78 -18.67
CA VAL A 238 13.79 -6.83 -18.70
C VAL A 238 14.69 -7.07 -19.91
N LYS A 239 14.86 -6.03 -20.72
CA LYS A 239 15.75 -6.05 -21.90
C LYS A 239 17.17 -5.69 -21.51
N ASP A 240 18.15 -6.16 -22.29
CA ASP A 240 19.57 -5.83 -22.09
C ASP A 240 19.81 -4.31 -22.07
N GLU A 241 19.13 -3.55 -22.92
CA GLU A 241 19.18 -2.07 -22.96
C GLU A 241 18.80 -1.42 -21.62
N GLN A 242 17.90 -2.04 -20.85
CA GLN A 242 17.52 -1.55 -19.53
C GLN A 242 18.56 -1.94 -18.47
N LEU A 243 19.22 -3.10 -18.63
CA LEU A 243 20.30 -3.55 -17.77
C LEU A 243 21.57 -2.72 -17.98
N ASP A 244 21.86 -2.30 -19.22
CA ASP A 244 22.94 -1.35 -19.52
C ASP A 244 22.70 0.01 -18.84
N LYS A 245 21.48 0.55 -18.91
CA LYS A 245 21.15 1.79 -18.18
C LYS A 245 21.31 1.63 -16.67
N LEU A 246 20.87 0.50 -16.13
CA LEU A 246 21.01 0.20 -14.71
C LEU A 246 22.48 0.06 -14.31
N LYS A 247 23.32 -0.54 -15.17
CA LYS A 247 24.78 -0.60 -15.01
C LYS A 247 25.40 0.79 -14.95
N ASP A 248 24.97 1.72 -15.81
CA ASP A 248 25.47 3.10 -15.80
C ASP A 248 25.10 3.87 -14.52
N GLU A 249 23.93 3.56 -13.95
CA GLU A 249 23.49 4.13 -12.67
C GLU A 249 24.22 3.50 -11.47
N ILE A 250 24.38 2.17 -11.49
CA ILE A 250 25.04 1.39 -10.44
C ILE A 250 26.52 1.27 -10.80
N LYS A 251 27.27 2.35 -10.60
CA LYS A 251 28.73 2.34 -10.79
C LYS A 251 29.38 1.20 -10.00
N ASN A 252 30.44 0.62 -10.56
CA ASN A 252 31.27 -0.44 -9.95
C ASN A 252 32.13 0.08 -8.78
N GLU A 253 31.50 0.58 -7.73
CA GLU A 253 32.18 1.02 -6.51
C GLU A 253 31.67 0.20 -5.33
N MET A 254 32.36 0.31 -4.20
CA MET A 254 32.00 -0.42 -2.99
C MET A 254 30.72 0.17 -2.38
N TRP A 255 29.76 -0.71 -2.12
CA TRP A 255 28.51 -0.43 -1.42
C TRP A 255 28.55 -1.06 -0.03
N ASP A 256 28.26 -0.27 1.00
CA ASP A 256 28.14 -0.73 2.38
C ASP A 256 26.68 -0.99 2.71
N LEU A 257 26.39 -2.12 3.35
CA LEU A 257 25.04 -2.43 3.81
C LEU A 257 24.70 -1.54 5.00
N ASP A 258 23.70 -0.67 4.82
CA ASP A 258 23.22 0.28 5.83
C ASP A 258 22.05 -0.30 6.64
N GLN A 259 21.05 -0.86 5.95
CA GLN A 259 19.83 -1.36 6.58
C GLN A 259 19.35 -2.67 5.94
N SER A 260 18.72 -3.51 6.76
CA SER A 260 18.02 -4.71 6.32
C SER A 260 16.67 -4.81 7.02
N GLN A 261 15.61 -5.09 6.25
CA GLN A 261 14.25 -5.19 6.79
C GLN A 261 13.43 -6.22 6.01
N LYS A 262 12.64 -7.03 6.73
CA LYS A 262 11.54 -7.80 6.13
C LYS A 262 10.24 -7.03 6.31
N GLN A 263 9.45 -6.94 5.24
CA GLN A 263 8.12 -6.35 5.24
C GLN A 263 7.13 -7.34 4.62
N VAL A 264 5.91 -7.37 5.15
CA VAL A 264 4.83 -8.20 4.59
C VAL A 264 3.81 -7.28 3.95
N THR A 265 3.52 -7.51 2.68
CA THR A 265 2.45 -6.82 1.97
C THR A 265 1.09 -7.37 2.37
N PHE A 266 0.02 -6.63 2.08
CA PHE A 266 -1.36 -7.07 2.33
C PHE A 266 -1.77 -8.34 1.60
N THR A 267 -1.09 -8.68 0.50
CA THR A 267 -1.32 -9.95 -0.19
C THR A 267 -0.72 -11.12 0.58
N GLY A 268 -0.13 -10.87 1.75
CA GLY A 268 0.61 -11.83 2.54
C GLY A 268 2.02 -12.11 2.03
N LYS A 269 2.43 -11.45 0.93
CA LYS A 269 3.74 -11.69 0.34
C LYS A 269 4.79 -10.93 1.14
N ALA A 270 5.75 -11.66 1.68
CA ALA A 270 6.91 -11.08 2.33
C ALA A 270 7.93 -10.61 1.29
N TYR A 271 8.57 -9.49 1.58
CA TYR A 271 9.70 -8.98 0.84
C TYR A 271 10.81 -8.61 1.81
N THR A 272 12.03 -8.91 1.43
CA THR A 272 13.21 -8.45 2.15
C THR A 272 13.80 -7.26 1.40
N ASN A 273 14.04 -6.15 2.08
CA ASN A 273 14.74 -5.00 1.53
C ASN A 273 16.12 -4.89 2.17
N LEU A 274 17.16 -4.93 1.34
CA LEU A 274 18.51 -4.54 1.71
C LEU A 274 18.81 -3.17 1.11
N ARG A 275 19.19 -2.24 1.98
CA ARG A 275 19.55 -0.88 1.62
C ARG A 275 21.05 -0.69 1.79
N TYR A 276 21.67 -0.19 0.74
CA TYR A 276 23.09 0.10 0.67
C TYR A 276 23.34 1.60 0.52
N ILE A 277 24.47 2.04 1.05
CA ILE A 277 25.03 3.38 0.84
C ILE A 277 26.41 3.26 0.20
N ARG A 278 26.89 4.35 -0.42
CA ARG A 278 28.26 4.39 -0.95
C ARG A 278 29.26 4.19 0.18
N HIS A 279 30.29 3.39 -0.07
CA HIS A 279 31.37 3.21 0.89
C HIS A 279 32.02 4.55 1.23
N GLY A 280 32.11 4.86 2.52
CA GLY A 280 32.64 6.13 3.02
C GLY A 280 31.69 7.33 2.92
N ASP A 281 30.45 7.16 2.48
CA ASP A 281 29.44 8.23 2.53
C ASP A 281 29.00 8.46 3.98
N THR A 282 29.27 9.66 4.48
CA THR A 282 28.95 10.10 5.84
C THR A 282 27.85 11.16 5.87
N ALA A 283 27.29 11.52 4.71
CA ALA A 283 26.25 12.54 4.61
C ALA A 283 24.94 12.12 5.27
N LYS A 284 24.18 13.11 5.75
CA LYS A 284 22.85 12.92 6.35
C LYS A 284 21.85 13.90 5.73
N PRO A 285 20.99 13.47 4.81
CA PRO A 285 20.83 12.09 4.30
C PRO A 285 22.01 11.65 3.40
N PRO A 286 22.19 10.33 3.18
CA PRO A 286 23.21 9.82 2.25
C PRO A 286 23.03 10.38 0.84
N THR A 287 24.15 10.61 0.17
CA THR A 287 24.19 11.18 -1.19
C THR A 287 23.70 10.19 -2.25
N GLU A 288 23.86 8.90 -2.01
CA GLU A 288 23.36 7.86 -2.89
C GLU A 288 22.99 6.61 -2.09
N VAL A 289 21.87 6.00 -2.47
CA VAL A 289 21.32 4.81 -1.83
C VAL A 289 20.96 3.81 -2.91
N LEU A 290 21.26 2.54 -2.68
CA LEU A 290 20.81 1.43 -3.52
C LEU A 290 19.88 0.53 -2.71
N ASN A 291 18.61 0.44 -3.13
CA ASN A 291 17.65 -0.48 -2.51
C ASN A 291 17.48 -1.73 -3.37
N ILE A 292 17.60 -2.90 -2.75
CA ILE A 292 17.37 -4.20 -3.37
C ILE A 292 16.23 -4.89 -2.64
N LEU A 293 15.16 -5.23 -3.37
CA LEU A 293 14.05 -6.01 -2.83
C LEU A 293 14.14 -7.45 -3.32
N PHE A 294 13.99 -8.37 -2.38
CA PHE A 294 13.86 -9.81 -2.59
C PHE A 294 12.42 -10.26 -2.31
N ASP A 295 11.98 -11.30 -3.02
CA ASP A 295 10.78 -12.04 -2.65
C ASP A 295 11.06 -13.20 -1.68
N GLU A 296 10.06 -14.04 -1.44
CA GLU A 296 10.11 -15.18 -0.52
C GLU A 296 11.05 -16.31 -0.99
N GLU A 297 11.47 -16.30 -2.25
CA GLU A 297 12.42 -17.27 -2.82
C GLU A 297 13.85 -16.71 -2.87
N ASP A 298 14.09 -15.59 -2.17
CA ASP A 298 15.35 -14.87 -2.15
C ASP A 298 15.85 -14.50 -3.56
N LYS A 299 14.90 -14.13 -4.44
CA LYS A 299 15.15 -13.60 -5.79
C LYS A 299 14.87 -12.11 -5.82
N ILE A 300 15.71 -11.37 -6.54
CA ILE A 300 15.59 -9.92 -6.69
C ILE A 300 14.36 -9.59 -7.54
N VAL A 301 13.44 -8.81 -6.99
CA VAL A 301 12.26 -8.28 -7.68
C VAL A 301 12.45 -6.84 -8.13
N THR A 302 13.26 -6.07 -7.40
CA THR A 302 13.48 -4.65 -7.67
C THR A 302 14.90 -4.27 -7.31
N VAL A 303 15.51 -3.46 -8.17
CA VAL A 303 16.77 -2.76 -7.94
C VAL A 303 16.49 -1.28 -8.16
N LEU A 304 16.75 -0.46 -7.15
CA LEU A 304 16.42 0.96 -7.20
C LEU A 304 17.60 1.81 -6.70
N PRO A 305 18.45 2.31 -7.60
CA PRO A 305 19.41 3.35 -7.27
C PRO A 305 18.69 4.70 -7.07
N LEU A 306 19.03 5.42 -6.00
CA LEU A 306 18.47 6.71 -5.63
C LEU A 306 19.61 7.67 -5.32
N LYS A 307 19.58 8.85 -5.93
CA LYS A 307 20.50 9.95 -5.61
C LYS A 307 19.81 10.89 -4.64
N GLY A 308 20.44 11.15 -3.50
CA GLY A 308 20.00 12.17 -2.55
C GLY A 308 20.09 13.57 -3.19
N SER A 309 19.18 14.46 -2.80
CA SER A 309 19.35 15.88 -3.13
C SER A 309 20.58 16.40 -2.38
N PRO A 310 21.48 17.17 -3.01
CA PRO A 310 22.38 18.04 -2.26
C PRO A 310 21.51 18.90 -1.35
N GLY A 311 21.82 18.94 -0.07
CA GLY A 311 21.19 19.90 0.83
C GLY A 311 21.50 21.30 0.32
N ASP A 312 20.46 22.06 0.00
CA ASP A 312 20.48 23.52 0.05
C ASP A 312 20.32 23.96 1.52
#